data_AF-A0A922WUM1-F1
#
_entry.id   AF-A0A922WUM1-F1
#
_cell.length_a   1.000
_cell.length_b   1.000
_cell.length_c   1.000
_cell.angle_alpha   90.00
_cell.angle_beta   90.00
_cell.angle_gamma   90.00
#
_symmetry.space_group_name_H-M   'P 1'
#
loop_
_entity.id
_entity.type
_entity.pdbx_description
1 polymer ?
#
loop_
_entity_poly.entity_id
_entity_poly.type
_entity_poly.pdbx_seq_one_letter_code
_entity_poly.pdbx_strand_id
1 'polypeptide(L)'
;MTNTLTPAQQAARLVDTLGPEALAKAEAYTTGNHVLLFAGVGVSLLVAFVMVRLKLLDRIAARFGEGRGFLATFTVSAAFLLLSTLIALPWTLYTDWHRERAYDLSSQPLGDYLGQLAMGEAIGMVLGGLFLTGVYALIRRT
;
A
#
# COMPACT_ATOMS: atom_id res chain seq x y z
N MET A 1 45.16 -13.79 18.17
CA MET A 1 43.77 -13.73 18.65
C MET A 1 43.01 -12.79 17.72
N THR A 2 42.13 -13.32 16.87
CA THR A 2 41.26 -12.50 16.02
C THR A 2 40.26 -11.80 16.92
N ASN A 3 40.40 -10.49 17.09
CA ASN A 3 39.49 -9.69 17.90
C ASN A 3 38.18 -9.51 17.12
N THR A 4 37.26 -10.46 17.25
CA THR A 4 35.97 -10.42 16.56
C THR A 4 35.09 -9.35 17.21
N LEU A 5 34.80 -8.29 16.47
CA LEU A 5 33.84 -7.26 16.87
C LEU A 5 32.47 -7.91 17.10
N THR A 6 31.76 -7.46 18.13
CA THR A 6 30.33 -7.79 18.29
C THR A 6 29.54 -7.23 17.10
N PRO A 7 28.34 -7.76 16.79
CA PRO A 7 27.49 -7.22 15.73
C PRO A 7 27.24 -5.72 15.85
N ALA A 8 27.03 -5.21 17.08
CA ALA A 8 26.84 -3.78 17.33
C ALA A 8 28.09 -2.95 17.02
N GLN A 9 29.28 -3.42 17.41
CA GLN A 9 30.54 -2.75 17.10
C GLN A 9 30.85 -2.77 15.60
N GLN A 10 30.53 -3.86 14.92
CA GLN A 10 30.68 -3.95 13.47
C GLN A 10 29.72 -2.99 12.74
N ALA A 11 28.47 -2.87 13.20
CA ALA A 11 27.51 -1.93 12.64
C ALA A 11 27.97 -0.47 12.82
N ALA A 12 28.40 -0.09 14.03
CA ALA A 12 28.93 1.26 14.29
C ALA A 12 30.11 1.58 13.37
N ARG A 13 31.08 0.66 13.25
CA ARG A 13 32.20 0.81 12.33
C ARG A 13 31.75 1.02 10.88
N LEU A 14 30.74 0.28 10.40
CA LEU A 14 30.24 0.43 9.04
C LEU A 14 29.56 1.80 8.85
N VAL A 15 28.77 2.26 9.82
CA VAL A 15 28.14 3.59 9.79
C VAL A 15 29.19 4.69 9.74
N ASP A 16 30.26 4.58 10.51
CA ASP A 16 31.37 5.54 10.52
C ASP A 16 32.07 5.64 9.15
N THR A 17 32.00 4.60 8.31
CA THR A 17 32.59 4.60 6.96
C THR A 17 31.75 5.26 5.88
N LEU A 18 30.47 5.59 6.16
CA LEU A 18 29.53 6.12 5.15
C LEU A 18 29.86 7.56 4.71
N GLY A 19 30.52 8.34 5.56
CA GLY A 19 30.78 9.76 5.33
C GLY A 19 29.55 10.65 5.54
N PRO A 20 29.73 11.98 5.57
CA PRO A 20 28.68 12.92 5.99
C PRO A 20 27.50 13.01 5.02
N GLU A 21 27.73 12.86 3.71
CA GLU A 21 26.68 12.95 2.70
C GLU A 21 25.68 11.80 2.79
N ALA A 22 26.18 10.57 2.89
CA ALA A 22 25.32 9.39 3.03
C ALA A 22 24.54 9.39 4.35
N LEU A 23 25.17 9.85 5.44
CA LEU A 23 24.49 10.01 6.74
C LEU A 23 23.36 11.04 6.66
N ALA A 24 23.61 12.22 6.08
CA ALA A 24 22.59 13.25 5.91
C ALA A 24 21.43 12.78 5.02
N LYS A 25 21.72 12.03 3.95
CA LYS A 25 20.70 11.45 3.07
C LYS A 25 19.83 10.42 3.80
N ALA A 26 20.45 9.54 4.59
CA ALA A 26 19.74 8.56 5.41
C ALA A 26 18.84 9.25 6.45
N GLU A 27 19.37 10.26 7.16
CA GLU A 27 18.61 11.04 8.13
C GLU A 27 17.40 11.73 7.47
N ALA A 28 17.58 12.34 6.30
CA ALA A 28 16.50 13.00 5.56
C ALA A 28 15.42 12.00 5.11
N TYR A 29 15.81 10.81 4.64
CA TYR A 29 14.88 9.75 4.26
C TYR A 29 14.06 9.30 5.47
N THR A 30 14.73 8.94 6.57
CA THR A 30 14.11 8.44 7.80
C THR A 30 13.22 9.47 8.46
N THR A 31 13.68 10.72 8.60
CA THR A 31 12.89 11.79 9.20
C THR A 31 11.66 12.09 8.35
N GLY A 32 11.80 12.14 7.03
CA GLY A 32 10.67 12.35 6.14
C GLY A 32 9.64 11.22 6.17
N ASN A 33 10.04 9.97 6.45
CA ASN A 33 9.08 8.87 6.61
C ASN A 33 8.10 9.09 7.77
N HIS A 34 8.52 9.78 8.84
CA HIS A 34 7.61 10.13 9.94
C HIS A 34 6.49 11.06 9.45
N VAL A 35 6.81 12.02 8.59
CA VAL A 35 5.82 12.93 7.98
C VAL A 35 4.89 12.14 7.04
N LEU A 36 5.44 11.20 6.26
CA LEU A 36 4.65 10.36 5.37
C LEU A 36 3.65 9.48 6.12
N LEU A 37 3.95 9.01 7.33
CA LEU A 37 2.99 8.24 8.13
C LEU A 37 1.72 9.05 8.42
N PHE A 38 1.86 10.30 8.86
CA PHE A 38 0.71 11.17 9.11
C PHE A 38 -0.03 11.54 7.83
N ALA A 39 0.70 11.85 6.76
CA ALA A 39 0.10 12.12 5.45
C ALA A 39 -0.66 10.89 4.91
N GLY A 40 -0.16 9.67 5.14
CA GLY A 40 -0.82 8.42 4.80
C GLY A 40 -2.15 8.21 5.51
N VAL A 41 -2.28 8.68 6.76
CA VAL A 41 -3.58 8.73 7.45
C VAL A 41 -4.54 9.67 6.71
N GLY A 42 -4.06 10.87 6.33
CA GLY A 42 -4.85 11.82 5.54
C GLY A 42 -5.34 11.23 4.21
N VAL A 43 -4.48 10.52 3.49
CA VAL A 43 -4.85 9.82 2.25
C VAL A 43 -5.87 8.70 2.52
N SER A 44 -5.72 7.94 3.61
CA SER A 44 -6.69 6.91 3.97
C SER A 44 -8.07 7.49 4.26
N LEU A 45 -8.13 8.63 4.96
CA LEU A 45 -9.37 9.38 5.19
C LEU A 45 -9.95 9.93 3.89
N LEU A 46 -9.11 10.42 2.97
CA LEU A 46 -9.54 10.87 1.65
C LEU A 46 -10.16 9.73 0.84
N VAL A 47 -9.53 8.56 0.81
CA VAL A 47 -10.05 7.37 0.13
C VAL A 47 -11.43 7.01 0.69
N ALA A 48 -11.55 6.91 2.01
CA ALA A 48 -12.82 6.61 2.68
C ALA A 48 -13.88 7.69 2.37
N PHE A 49 -13.50 8.96 2.44
CA PHE A 49 -14.38 10.09 2.13
C PHE A 49 -14.89 10.03 0.70
N VAL A 50 -14.01 9.83 -0.29
CA VAL A 50 -14.38 9.72 -1.71
C VAL A 50 -15.32 8.53 -1.92
N MET A 51 -14.99 7.37 -1.34
CA MET A 51 -15.78 6.14 -1.45
C MET A 51 -17.22 6.35 -0.97
N VAL A 52 -17.38 6.94 0.23
CA VAL A 52 -18.68 7.20 0.86
C VAL A 52 -19.42 8.34 0.16
N ARG A 53 -18.76 9.47 -0.08
CA ARG A 53 -19.38 10.69 -0.62
C ARG A 53 -19.93 10.50 -2.02
N LEU A 54 -19.30 9.64 -2.81
CA LEU A 54 -19.73 9.30 -4.17
C LEU A 54 -20.63 8.04 -4.20
N LYS A 55 -20.78 7.35 -3.06
CA LYS A 55 -21.55 6.10 -2.95
C LYS A 55 -21.11 5.06 -3.99
N LEU A 56 -19.80 4.92 -4.19
CA LEU A 56 -19.25 4.12 -5.30
C LEU A 56 -19.70 2.67 -5.21
N LEU A 57 -19.63 2.08 -4.01
CA LEU A 57 -20.02 0.69 -3.79
C LEU A 57 -21.53 0.49 -3.91
N ASP A 58 -22.35 1.44 -3.44
CA ASP A 58 -23.82 1.36 -3.57
C ASP A 58 -24.23 1.34 -5.05
N ARG A 59 -23.58 2.17 -5.88
CA ARG A 59 -23.84 2.20 -7.34
C ARG A 59 -23.49 0.87 -8.01
N ILE A 60 -22.46 0.19 -7.54
CA ILE A 60 -22.07 -1.13 -8.05
C ILE A 60 -23.05 -2.19 -7.56
N ALA A 61 -23.38 -2.17 -6.27
CA ALA A 61 -24.34 -3.10 -5.66
C ALA A 61 -25.73 -3.00 -6.31
N ALA A 62 -26.18 -1.79 -6.65
CA ALA A 62 -27.47 -1.55 -7.29
C ALA A 62 -27.65 -2.28 -8.64
N ARG A 63 -26.54 -2.66 -9.32
CA ARG A 63 -26.59 -3.41 -10.58
C ARG A 63 -27.02 -4.87 -10.41
N PHE A 64 -27.02 -5.40 -9.18
CA PHE A 64 -27.36 -6.78 -8.88
C PHE A 64 -28.78 -6.98 -8.33
N GLY A 65 -29.56 -5.90 -8.16
CA GLY A 65 -30.92 -5.96 -7.57
C GLY A 65 -30.93 -6.38 -6.10
N GLU A 66 -32.07 -6.88 -5.61
CA GLU A 66 -32.23 -7.34 -4.21
C GLU A 66 -31.48 -8.64 -3.90
N GLY A 67 -31.01 -9.35 -4.93
CA GLY A 67 -30.27 -10.61 -4.81
C GLY A 67 -28.83 -10.40 -4.35
N ARG A 68 -28.62 -10.29 -3.02
CA ARG A 68 -27.28 -10.21 -2.39
C ARG A 68 -26.59 -11.59 -2.34
N GLY A 69 -26.48 -12.23 -3.51
CA GLY A 69 -25.81 -13.51 -3.70
C GLY A 69 -24.29 -13.41 -3.54
N PHE A 70 -23.63 -14.55 -3.62
CA PHE A 70 -22.17 -14.64 -3.54
C PHE A 70 -21.47 -13.73 -4.56
N LEU A 71 -21.90 -13.78 -5.83
CA LEU A 71 -21.30 -12.98 -6.91
C LEU A 71 -21.45 -11.47 -6.70
N ALA A 72 -22.58 -11.01 -6.18
CA ALA A 72 -22.79 -9.59 -5.87
C ALA A 72 -21.83 -9.13 -4.76
N THR A 73 -21.71 -9.92 -3.69
CA THR A 73 -20.81 -9.64 -2.56
C THR A 73 -19.35 -9.65 -3.00
N PHE A 74 -18.95 -10.65 -3.81
CA PHE A 74 -17.61 -10.75 -4.37
C PHE A 74 -17.29 -9.56 -5.26
N THR A 75 -18.20 -9.18 -6.15
CA THR A 75 -17.98 -8.04 -7.05
C THR A 75 -17.83 -6.74 -6.27
N VAL A 76 -18.67 -6.50 -5.26
CA VAL A 76 -18.56 -5.30 -4.41
C VAL A 76 -17.25 -5.31 -3.62
N SER A 77 -16.82 -6.47 -3.11
CA SER A 77 -15.56 -6.62 -2.38
C SER A 77 -14.34 -6.37 -3.26
N ALA A 78 -14.30 -6.98 -4.45
CA ALA A 78 -13.24 -6.75 -5.43
C ALA A 78 -13.22 -5.30 -5.92
N ALA A 79 -14.40 -4.70 -6.13
CA ALA A 79 -14.50 -3.29 -6.51
C ALA A 79 -14.02 -2.35 -5.40
N PHE A 80 -14.28 -2.68 -4.13
CA PHE A 80 -13.76 -1.93 -2.99
C PHE A 80 -12.23 -1.90 -2.99
N LEU A 81 -11.57 -3.04 -3.22
CA LEU A 81 -10.11 -3.13 -3.30
C LEU A 81 -9.58 -2.29 -4.47
N LEU A 82 -10.11 -2.53 -5.67
CA LEU A 82 -9.70 -1.82 -6.88
C LEU A 82 -9.86 -0.30 -6.76
N LEU A 83 -11.03 0.16 -6.31
CA LEU A 83 -11.30 1.60 -6.18
C LEU A 83 -10.41 2.23 -5.10
N SER A 84 -10.14 1.53 -4.01
CA SER A 84 -9.22 2.02 -2.97
C SER A 84 -7.83 2.22 -3.54
N THR A 85 -7.32 1.23 -4.29
CA THR A 85 -6.02 1.31 -4.97
C THR A 85 -5.98 2.44 -5.99
N LEU A 86 -7.02 2.60 -6.81
CA LEU A 86 -7.06 3.67 -7.81
C LEU A 86 -7.11 5.07 -7.20
N ILE A 87 -7.87 5.27 -6.12
CA ILE A 87 -7.94 6.58 -5.43
C ILE A 87 -6.61 6.88 -4.75
N ALA A 88 -5.96 5.88 -4.15
CA ALA A 88 -4.66 6.03 -3.48
C ALA A 88 -3.47 6.07 -4.44
N LEU A 89 -3.64 5.70 -5.72
CA LEU A 89 -2.56 5.52 -6.68
C LEU A 89 -1.57 6.71 -6.78
N PRO A 90 -2.01 7.98 -6.79
CA PRO A 90 -1.05 9.11 -6.82
C PRO A 90 -0.14 9.15 -5.60
N TRP A 91 -0.68 8.81 -4.42
CA TRP A 91 0.10 8.73 -3.18
C TRP A 91 1.08 7.57 -3.24
N THR A 92 0.62 6.37 -3.62
CA THR A 92 1.45 5.17 -3.77
C THR A 92 2.59 5.39 -4.77
N LEU A 93 2.34 6.03 -5.92
CA LEU A 93 3.39 6.38 -6.88
C LEU A 93 4.42 7.35 -6.31
N TYR A 94 3.98 8.30 -5.49
CA TYR A 94 4.87 9.24 -4.84
C TYR A 94 5.75 8.55 -3.78
N THR A 95 5.16 7.78 -2.88
CA THR A 95 5.88 7.19 -1.74
C THR A 95 6.74 6.01 -2.16
N ASP A 96 6.21 5.11 -2.98
CA ASP A 96 6.81 3.78 -3.17
C ASP A 96 7.64 3.69 -4.46
N TRP A 97 7.42 4.61 -5.41
CA TRP A 97 8.20 4.67 -6.65
C TRP A 97 9.06 5.93 -6.73
N HIS A 98 8.46 7.11 -6.68
CA HIS A 98 9.19 8.36 -6.92
C HIS A 98 10.20 8.65 -5.80
N ARG A 99 9.76 8.60 -4.54
CA ARG A 99 10.63 8.88 -3.39
C ARG A 99 11.74 7.83 -3.27
N GLU A 100 11.43 6.55 -3.39
CA GLU A 100 12.44 5.48 -3.36
C GLU A 100 13.55 5.70 -4.39
N ARG A 101 13.18 6.11 -5.62
CA ARG A 101 14.17 6.51 -6.64
C ARG A 101 14.96 7.76 -6.27
N ALA A 102 14.30 8.77 -5.70
CA ALA A 102 14.97 10.01 -5.28
C ALA A 102 16.03 9.79 -4.19
N TYR A 103 15.92 8.69 -3.43
CA TYR A 103 16.90 8.30 -2.42
C TYR A 103 17.84 7.17 -2.87
N ASP A 104 17.85 6.81 -4.16
CA ASP A 104 18.64 5.72 -4.75
C ASP A 104 18.38 4.33 -4.12
N LEU A 105 17.18 4.13 -3.57
CA LEU A 105 16.74 2.87 -2.98
C LEU A 105 16.12 1.92 -4.02
N SER A 106 15.73 2.45 -5.18
CA SER A 106 15.21 1.67 -6.30
C SER A 106 15.68 2.21 -7.64
N SER A 107 15.93 1.31 -8.58
CA SER A 107 16.20 1.62 -9.99
C SER A 107 15.05 1.18 -10.91
N GLN A 108 13.92 0.74 -10.35
CA GLN A 108 12.79 0.18 -11.07
C GLN A 108 12.13 1.18 -12.05
N PRO A 109 11.94 0.82 -13.34
CA PRO A 109 11.18 1.65 -14.29
C PRO A 109 9.69 1.75 -13.92
N LEU A 110 9.06 2.88 -14.24
CA LEU A 110 7.64 3.12 -13.91
C LEU A 110 6.70 2.05 -14.50
N GLY A 111 6.95 1.61 -15.74
CA GLY A 111 6.13 0.58 -16.38
C GLY A 111 6.20 -0.78 -15.69
N ASP A 112 7.38 -1.16 -15.21
CA ASP A 112 7.56 -2.40 -14.42
C ASP A 112 6.88 -2.27 -13.06
N TYR A 113 7.06 -1.15 -12.37
CA TYR A 113 6.38 -0.87 -11.11
C TYR A 113 4.85 -0.95 -11.25
N LEU A 114 4.28 -0.28 -12.25
CA LEU A 114 2.84 -0.32 -12.51
C LEU A 114 2.36 -1.71 -12.92
N GLY A 115 3.18 -2.48 -13.66
CA GLY A 115 2.88 -3.85 -14.02
C GLY A 115 2.82 -4.78 -12.80
N GLN A 116 3.78 -4.64 -11.87
CA GLN A 116 3.80 -5.40 -10.62
C GLN A 116 2.67 -4.97 -9.68
N LEU A 117 2.37 -3.67 -9.59
CA LEU A 117 1.24 -3.14 -8.84
C LEU A 117 -0.09 -3.68 -9.38
N ALA A 118 -0.29 -3.68 -10.70
CA ALA A 118 -1.49 -4.21 -11.34
C ALA A 118 -1.62 -5.74 -11.14
N MET A 119 -0.52 -6.48 -11.23
CA MET A 119 -0.51 -7.92 -10.97
C MET A 119 -0.85 -8.23 -9.50
N GLY A 120 -0.24 -7.52 -8.56
CA GLY A 120 -0.51 -7.65 -7.14
C GLY A 120 -1.96 -7.29 -6.80
N GLU A 121 -2.48 -6.22 -7.39
CA GLU A 121 -3.88 -5.82 -7.24
C GLU A 121 -4.83 -6.88 -7.80
N ALA A 122 -4.56 -7.45 -8.98
CA ALA A 122 -5.40 -8.50 -9.55
C ALA A 122 -5.48 -9.74 -8.65
N ILE A 123 -4.34 -10.17 -8.09
CA ILE A 123 -4.28 -11.26 -7.12
C ILE A 123 -5.04 -10.89 -5.83
N GLY A 124 -4.82 -9.67 -5.32
CA GLY A 124 -5.48 -9.13 -4.15
C GLY A 124 -7.00 -9.06 -4.28
N MET A 125 -7.51 -8.61 -5.43
CA MET A 125 -8.93 -8.58 -5.74
C MET A 125 -9.57 -9.97 -5.68
N VAL A 126 -8.88 -11.00 -6.19
CA VAL A 126 -9.38 -12.37 -6.15
C VAL A 126 -9.37 -12.90 -4.72
N LEU A 127 -8.20 -12.91 -4.06
CA LEU A 127 -8.06 -13.50 -2.73
C LEU A 127 -8.80 -12.70 -1.67
N GLY A 128 -8.63 -11.38 -1.65
CA GLY A 128 -9.31 -10.47 -0.75
C GLY A 128 -10.81 -10.40 -1.01
N GLY A 129 -11.25 -10.41 -2.27
CA GLY A 129 -12.67 -10.48 -2.63
C GLY A 129 -13.33 -11.76 -2.11
N LEU A 130 -12.68 -12.92 -2.27
CA LEU A 130 -13.16 -14.19 -1.72
C LEU A 130 -13.20 -14.17 -0.20
N PHE A 131 -12.15 -13.65 0.44
CA PHE A 131 -12.07 -13.52 1.90
C PHE A 131 -13.21 -12.66 2.45
N LEU A 132 -13.40 -11.44 1.94
CA LEU A 132 -14.46 -10.53 2.37
C LEU A 132 -15.85 -11.11 2.12
N THR A 133 -16.04 -11.81 0.99
CA THR A 133 -17.30 -12.51 0.71
C THR A 133 -17.56 -13.62 1.71
N GLY A 134 -16.54 -14.40 2.07
CA GLY A 134 -16.63 -15.43 3.10
C GLY A 134 -17.00 -14.87 4.47
N VAL A 135 -16.36 -13.76 4.87
CA VAL A 135 -16.68 -13.04 6.11
C VAL A 135 -18.13 -12.56 6.10
N TYR A 136 -18.58 -11.92 5.03
CA TYR A 136 -19.98 -11.47 4.91
C TYR A 136 -20.97 -12.64 4.94
N ALA A 137 -20.64 -13.77 4.32
CA ALA A 137 -21.45 -14.97 4.35
C ALA A 137 -21.54 -15.60 5.76
N LEU A 138 -20.52 -15.43 6.61
CA LEU A 138 -20.57 -15.84 8.01
C LEU A 138 -21.45 -14.88 8.83
N ILE A 139 -21.27 -13.57 8.65
CA ILE A 139 -22.05 -12.53 9.34
C ILE A 139 -23.55 -12.69 9.05
N ARG A 140 -23.96 -13.05 7.83
CA ARG A 140 -25.39 -13.22 7.52
C ARG A 140 -26.01 -14.49 8.11
N ARG A 141 -25.18 -15.44 8.57
CA ARG A 141 -25.64 -16.74 9.12
C ARG A 141 -25.91 -16.66 10.62
N THR A 142 -25.33 -15.67 11.29
CA THR A 142 -25.62 -15.31 12.69
C THR A 142 -26.76 -14.32 12.74
#